data_AF-A0A1M6F435-F1
#
_entry.id   AF-A0A1M6F435-F1
#
_cell.length_a   1.000
_cell.length_b   1.000
_cell.length_c   1.000
_cell.angle_alpha   90.00
_cell.angle_beta   90.00
_cell.angle_gamma   90.00
#
_symmetry.space_group_name_H-M   'P 1'
#
loop_
_entity.id
_entity.type
_entity.pdbx_description
1 polymer ?
#
loop_
_entity_poly.entity_id
_entity_poly.type
_entity_poly.pdbx_seq_one_letter_code
_entity_poly.pdbx_strand_id
1 'polypeptide(L)'
;MSDSAKSSRRKTIIFWRKIHLYGFGHYKWLALLISSFLIVCSLTGILYNHHRDFEILEKGRISTDYLPDSYQERLDRTRKAQGLENLFPDEEDSVPVMWLIQDLHTGQIFGFWGRIFYDLLGVIMVFLAISGCYLHLVKKPRSNHSRKDI
;
A
#
# COMPACT_ATOMS: atom_id res chain seq x y z
N MET A 1 -8.05 -28.44 30.07
CA MET A 1 -7.26 -27.25 29.66
C MET A 1 -7.08 -26.34 30.86
N SER A 2 -5.87 -26.28 31.44
CA SER A 2 -5.54 -25.69 32.76
C SER A 2 -5.84 -24.18 32.86
N ASP A 3 -6.32 -23.72 34.02
CA ASP A 3 -6.61 -22.31 34.31
C ASP A 3 -5.37 -21.41 34.20
N SER A 4 -4.18 -21.97 34.39
CA SER A 4 -2.89 -21.29 34.14
C SER A 4 -2.76 -20.88 32.67
N ALA A 5 -3.16 -21.75 31.73
CA ALA A 5 -3.09 -21.48 30.30
C ALA A 5 -4.09 -20.40 29.86
N LYS A 6 -5.28 -20.34 30.48
CA LYS A 6 -6.27 -19.27 30.22
C LYS A 6 -5.81 -17.92 30.77
N SER A 7 -5.17 -17.89 31.94
CA SER A 7 -4.62 -16.68 32.56
C SER A 7 -3.46 -16.10 31.75
N SER A 8 -2.50 -16.94 31.36
CA SER A 8 -1.37 -16.56 30.52
C SER A 8 -1.84 -15.98 29.18
N ARG A 9 -2.75 -16.68 28.49
CA ARG A 9 -3.33 -16.22 27.21
C ARG A 9 -4.01 -14.84 27.33
N ARG A 10 -4.74 -14.58 28.43
CA ARG A 10 -5.36 -13.25 28.69
C ARG A 10 -4.32 -12.15 28.89
N LYS A 11 -3.27 -12.41 29.67
CA LYS A 11 -2.19 -11.42 29.89
C LYS A 11 -1.51 -11.05 28.58
N THR A 12 -1.23 -12.04 27.73
CA THR A 12 -0.64 -11.81 26.40
C THR A 12 -1.53 -10.94 25.51
N ILE A 13 -2.84 -11.20 25.45
CA ILE A 13 -3.79 -10.40 24.65
C ILE A 13 -3.84 -8.94 25.14
N ILE A 14 -3.90 -8.72 26.46
CA ILE A 14 -3.95 -7.36 27.05
C ILE A 14 -2.65 -6.61 26.78
N PHE A 15 -1.50 -7.28 26.91
CA PHE A 15 -0.19 -6.72 26.61
C PHE A 15 -0.04 -6.35 25.14
N TRP A 16 -0.37 -7.26 24.22
CA TRP A 16 -0.37 -7.01 22.78
C TRP A 16 -1.27 -5.84 22.38
N ARG A 17 -2.45 -5.74 23.00
CA ARG A 17 -3.36 -4.63 22.77
C ARG A 17 -2.81 -3.29 23.27
N LYS A 18 -2.10 -3.27 24.40
CA LYS A 18 -1.39 -2.07 24.87
C LYS A 18 -0.26 -1.70 23.92
N ILE A 19 0.57 -2.66 23.49
CA ILE A 19 1.62 -2.40 22.48
C ILE A 19 1.02 -1.80 21.21
N HIS A 20 -0.06 -2.39 20.69
CA HIS A 20 -0.73 -1.88 19.48
C HIS A 20 -1.33 -0.48 19.68
N LEU A 21 -1.91 -0.18 20.85
CA LEU A 21 -2.52 1.14 21.11
C LEU A 21 -1.49 2.23 21.40
N TYR A 22 -0.43 1.92 22.16
CA TYR A 22 0.58 2.90 22.58
C TYR A 22 1.75 3.02 21.59
N GLY A 23 2.11 1.94 20.89
CA GLY A 23 3.19 1.94 19.90
C GLY A 23 2.91 2.91 18.75
N PHE A 24 1.71 2.85 18.16
CA PHE A 24 1.32 3.75 17.06
C PHE A 24 1.18 5.22 17.49
N GLY A 25 0.95 5.49 18.78
CA GLY A 25 0.74 6.84 19.30
C GLY A 25 1.97 7.76 19.24
N HIS A 26 3.18 7.20 19.22
CA HIS A 26 4.43 7.99 19.10
C HIS A 26 4.82 8.27 17.64
N TYR A 27 4.33 7.47 16.68
CA TYR A 27 4.69 7.57 15.26
C TYR A 27 3.70 8.42 14.46
N LYS A 28 3.12 9.46 15.04
CA LYS A 28 2.05 10.27 14.39
C LYS A 28 2.48 10.85 13.05
N TRP A 29 3.68 11.42 12.98
CA TRP A 29 4.23 12.00 11.75
C TRP A 29 4.52 10.94 10.69
N LEU A 30 5.06 9.80 11.09
CA LEU A 30 5.27 8.65 10.20
C LEU A 30 3.93 8.10 9.69
N ALA A 31 2.91 8.05 10.54
CA ALA A 31 1.56 7.63 10.15
C ALA A 31 0.91 8.62 9.16
N LEU A 32 1.11 9.94 9.35
CA LEU A 32 0.65 10.95 8.40
C LEU A 32 1.33 10.80 7.04
N LEU A 33 2.66 10.56 7.03
CA LEU A 33 3.40 10.31 5.81
C LEU A 33 2.92 9.03 5.12
N ILE A 34 2.80 7.92 5.85
CA ILE A 34 2.27 6.66 5.29
C ILE A 34 0.86 6.85 4.74
N SER A 35 0.00 7.59 5.45
CA SER A 35 -1.36 7.89 5.01
C SER A 35 -1.39 8.65 3.69
N SER A 36 -0.52 9.64 3.48
CA SER A 36 -0.50 10.35 2.20
C SER A 36 -0.12 9.43 1.03
N PHE A 37 0.85 8.54 1.22
CA PHE A 37 1.19 7.52 0.21
C PHE A 37 0.03 6.55 -0.05
N LEU A 38 -0.67 6.10 1.00
CA LEU A 38 -1.84 5.23 0.83
C LEU A 38 -2.99 5.93 0.11
N ILE A 39 -3.19 7.23 0.33
CA ILE A 39 -4.17 8.02 -0.43
C ILE A 39 -3.79 8.04 -1.91
N VAL A 40 -2.53 8.31 -2.25
CA VAL A 40 -2.06 8.27 -3.65
C VAL A 40 -2.25 6.88 -4.25
N CYS A 41 -1.89 5.81 -3.54
CA CYS A 41 -2.08 4.43 -3.99
C CYS A 41 -3.57 4.11 -4.23
N SER A 42 -4.44 4.53 -3.31
CA SER A 42 -5.88 4.30 -3.41
C SER A 42 -6.48 5.05 -4.60
N LEU A 43 -6.18 6.35 -4.73
CA LEU A 43 -6.67 7.17 -5.84
C LEU A 43 -6.19 6.64 -7.19
N THR A 44 -4.90 6.35 -7.32
CA THR A 44 -4.33 5.78 -8.55
C THR A 44 -4.90 4.41 -8.88
N GLY A 45 -5.16 3.56 -7.87
CA GLY A 45 -5.79 2.25 -8.06
C GLY A 45 -7.24 2.37 -8.54
N ILE A 46 -8.00 3.31 -7.99
CA ILE A 46 -9.36 3.61 -8.47
C ILE A 46 -9.33 4.09 -9.91
N LEU A 47 -8.44 5.03 -10.24
CA LEU A 47 -8.27 5.53 -11.62
C LEU A 47 -7.85 4.43 -12.58
N TYR A 48 -6.94 3.53 -12.16
CA TYR A 48 -6.52 2.37 -12.94
C TYR A 48 -7.70 1.43 -13.24
N ASN A 49 -8.55 1.16 -12.24
CA ASN A 49 -9.71 0.29 -12.44
C ASN A 49 -10.77 0.93 -13.35
N HIS A 50 -10.95 2.25 -13.27
CA HIS A 50 -11.92 3.01 -14.07
C HIS A 50 -11.29 3.65 -15.31
N HIS A 51 -10.12 3.17 -15.79
CA HIS A 51 -9.41 3.81 -16.90
C HIS A 51 -10.23 3.88 -18.20
N ARG A 52 -11.22 2.99 -18.37
CA ARG A 52 -12.13 2.98 -19.53
C ARG A 52 -13.26 3.99 -19.42
N ASP A 53 -13.56 4.47 -18.22
CA ASP A 53 -14.63 5.43 -17.99
C ASP A 53 -14.15 6.87 -18.23
N PHE A 54 -12.83 7.09 -18.27
CA PHE A 54 -12.21 8.39 -18.46
C PHE A 54 -11.40 8.40 -19.77
N GLU A 55 -11.89 9.14 -20.77
CA GLU A 55 -11.22 9.25 -22.08
C GLU A 55 -9.77 9.76 -21.98
N ILE A 56 -9.48 10.62 -21.00
CA ILE A 56 -8.13 11.14 -20.73
C ILE A 56 -7.18 10.03 -20.27
N LEU A 57 -7.69 9.03 -19.55
CA LEU A 57 -6.86 7.91 -19.08
C LEU A 57 -6.63 6.88 -20.18
N GLU A 58 -7.60 6.70 -21.07
CA GLU A 58 -7.51 5.78 -22.20
C GLU A 58 -6.64 6.34 -23.34
N LYS A 59 -6.87 7.60 -23.73
CA LYS A 59 -6.27 8.21 -24.93
C LYS A 59 -5.24 9.28 -24.61
N GLY A 60 -5.19 9.76 -23.37
CA GLY A 60 -4.24 10.78 -22.97
C GLY A 60 -2.81 10.26 -23.05
N ARG A 61 -1.96 11.05 -23.69
CA ARG A 61 -0.53 10.83 -23.75
C ARG A 61 0.17 12.08 -23.25
N ILE A 62 1.29 11.91 -22.57
CA ILE A 62 2.12 13.00 -22.05
C ILE A 62 3.47 12.95 -22.75
N SER A 63 3.99 14.11 -23.14
CA SER A 63 5.33 14.21 -23.73
C SER A 63 6.38 13.76 -22.72
N THR A 64 7.37 12.97 -23.16
CA THR A 64 8.51 12.56 -22.35
C THR A 64 9.41 13.72 -21.94
N ASP A 65 9.27 14.90 -22.56
CA ASP A 65 9.98 16.12 -22.17
C ASP A 65 9.73 16.53 -20.72
N TYR A 66 8.55 16.20 -20.19
CA TYR A 66 8.18 16.49 -18.79
C TYR A 66 8.69 15.44 -17.81
N LEU A 67 9.26 14.35 -18.30
CA LEU A 67 9.72 13.21 -17.51
C LEU A 67 11.25 13.23 -17.38
N PRO A 68 11.82 12.73 -16.27
CA PRO A 68 13.27 12.65 -16.13
C PRO A 68 13.89 11.66 -17.13
N ASP A 69 15.11 11.92 -17.60
CA ASP A 69 15.85 11.04 -18.53
C ASP A 69 15.91 9.58 -18.07
N SER A 70 16.06 9.36 -16.75
CA SER A 70 16.06 8.03 -16.13
C SER A 70 14.77 7.23 -16.36
N TYR A 71 13.65 7.92 -16.57
CA TYR A 71 12.36 7.31 -16.90
C TYR A 71 12.33 6.88 -18.37
N GLN A 72 12.82 7.74 -19.27
CA GLN A 72 12.92 7.46 -20.71
C GLN A 72 13.83 6.27 -20.99
N GLU A 73 15.04 6.23 -20.40
CA GLU A 73 15.93 5.07 -20.54
C GLU A 73 15.25 3.75 -20.15
N ARG A 74 14.42 3.79 -19.11
CA ARG A 74 13.73 2.61 -18.60
C ARG A 74 12.61 2.16 -19.53
N LEU A 75 11.89 3.12 -20.11
CA LEU A 75 10.89 2.85 -21.14
C LEU A 75 11.54 2.24 -22.37
N ASP A 76 12.66 2.78 -22.83
CA ASP A 76 13.35 2.26 -24.03
C ASP A 76 13.86 0.85 -23.81
N ARG A 77 14.40 0.55 -22.61
CA ARG A 77 14.71 -0.83 -22.20
C ARG A 77 13.49 -1.74 -22.24
N THR A 78 12.32 -1.23 -21.82
CA THR A 78 11.06 -2.00 -21.81
C THR A 78 10.53 -2.23 -23.22
N ARG A 79 10.51 -1.19 -24.07
CA ARG A 79 10.14 -1.26 -25.48
C ARG A 79 11.03 -2.25 -26.22
N LYS A 80 12.35 -2.18 -26.01
CA LYS A 80 13.32 -3.12 -26.59
C LYS A 80 13.08 -4.56 -26.14
N ALA A 81 12.80 -4.78 -24.84
CA ALA A 81 12.49 -6.11 -24.32
C ALA A 81 11.19 -6.68 -24.91
N GLN A 82 10.23 -5.82 -25.26
CA GLN A 82 8.97 -6.19 -25.89
C GLN A 82 9.02 -6.22 -27.43
N GLY A 83 10.16 -5.87 -28.03
CA GLY A 83 10.32 -5.77 -29.49
C GLY A 83 9.54 -4.61 -30.13
N LEU A 84 9.21 -3.57 -29.36
CA LEU A 84 8.39 -2.42 -29.76
C LEU A 84 9.21 -1.23 -30.28
N GLU A 85 10.54 -1.35 -30.37
CA GLU A 85 11.47 -0.26 -30.71
C GLU A 85 11.12 0.47 -32.00
N ASN A 86 10.61 -0.24 -33.01
CA ASN A 86 10.30 0.32 -34.33
C ASN A 86 8.79 0.38 -34.64
N LEU A 87 7.92 0.07 -33.67
CA LEU A 87 6.48 -0.06 -33.93
C LEU A 87 5.77 1.29 -33.98
N PHE A 88 6.32 2.32 -33.31
CA PHE A 88 5.74 3.66 -33.22
C PHE A 88 6.81 4.75 -33.39
N PRO A 89 7.38 4.91 -34.60
CA PRO A 89 8.47 5.86 -34.84
C PRO A 89 8.05 7.33 -34.61
N ASP A 90 6.78 7.66 -34.80
CA ASP A 90 6.27 9.02 -34.62
C ASP A 90 5.80 9.33 -33.18
N GLU A 91 5.80 8.33 -32.28
CA GLU A 91 5.33 8.46 -30.89
C GLU A 91 6.42 8.16 -29.84
N GLU A 92 7.69 8.15 -30.24
CA GLU A 92 8.83 7.84 -29.38
C GLU A 92 8.84 8.71 -28.11
N ASP A 93 8.51 10.00 -28.28
CA ASP A 93 8.53 11.02 -27.23
C ASP A 93 7.20 11.17 -26.46
N SER A 94 6.34 10.16 -26.47
CA SER A 94 5.09 10.23 -25.72
C SER A 94 4.76 8.92 -25.00
N VAL A 95 4.21 9.06 -23.80
CA VAL A 95 3.83 7.92 -22.96
C VAL A 95 2.35 7.98 -22.60
N PRO A 96 1.63 6.84 -22.58
CA PRO A 96 0.25 6.80 -22.12
C PRO A 96 0.15 7.25 -20.65
N VAL A 97 -0.84 8.10 -20.35
CA VAL A 97 -1.14 8.53 -18.97
C VAL A 97 -1.37 7.34 -18.05
N MET A 98 -2.02 6.29 -18.57
CA MET A 98 -2.27 5.07 -17.83
C MET A 98 -1.00 4.41 -17.27
N TRP A 99 0.10 4.43 -18.03
CA TRP A 99 1.38 3.88 -17.58
C TRP A 99 1.95 4.69 -16.43
N LEU A 100 1.84 6.02 -16.49
CA LEU A 100 2.27 6.90 -15.39
C LEU A 100 1.44 6.68 -14.13
N ILE A 101 0.12 6.50 -14.25
CA ILE A 101 -0.75 6.19 -13.11
C ILE A 101 -0.36 4.84 -12.49
N GLN A 102 -0.12 3.83 -13.31
CA GLN A 102 0.33 2.51 -12.86
C GLN A 102 1.72 2.59 -12.18
N ASP A 103 2.65 3.36 -12.74
CA ASP A 103 3.98 3.56 -12.17
C ASP A 103 3.95 4.34 -10.86
N LEU A 104 3.02 5.30 -10.72
CA LEU A 104 2.77 6.02 -9.48
C LEU A 104 2.13 5.11 -8.42
N HIS A 105 1.24 4.21 -8.84
CA HIS A 105 0.61 3.22 -7.96
C HIS A 105 1.62 2.17 -7.45
N THR A 106 2.55 1.76 -8.29
CA THR A 106 3.58 0.75 -7.96
C THR A 106 4.85 1.34 -7.35
N GLY A 107 4.95 2.67 -7.30
CA GLY A 107 6.16 3.37 -6.85
C GLY A 107 7.33 3.29 -7.81
N GLN A 108 7.13 2.76 -9.03
CA GLN A 108 8.17 2.63 -10.04
C GLN A 108 8.65 3.98 -10.58
N ILE A 109 7.82 5.02 -10.48
CA ILE A 109 8.20 6.38 -10.89
C ILE A 109 9.42 6.91 -10.11
N PHE A 110 9.64 6.44 -8.88
CA PHE A 110 10.82 6.78 -8.06
C PHE A 110 11.98 5.79 -8.25
N GLY A 111 11.89 4.91 -9.26
CA GLY A 111 12.91 3.93 -9.58
C GLY A 111 13.00 2.79 -8.55
N PHE A 112 14.23 2.36 -8.28
CA PHE A 112 14.50 1.19 -7.45
C PHE A 112 14.07 1.37 -5.99
N TRP A 113 14.42 2.51 -5.38
CA TRP A 113 14.10 2.80 -3.99
C TRP A 113 12.60 2.96 -3.75
N GLY A 114 11.88 3.55 -4.72
CA GLY A 114 10.43 3.64 -4.70
C GLY A 114 9.76 2.28 -4.63
N ARG A 115 10.18 1.36 -5.52
CA ARG A 115 9.63 0.00 -5.57
C ARG A 115 9.79 -0.72 -4.23
N ILE A 116 11.01 -0.71 -3.66
CA ILE A 116 11.27 -1.34 -2.36
C ILE A 116 10.43 -0.72 -1.25
N PHE A 117 10.28 0.61 -1.26
CA PHE A 117 9.46 1.31 -0.28
C PHE A 117 7.99 0.89 -0.34
N TYR A 118 7.41 0.78 -1.55
CA TYR A 118 6.03 0.33 -1.75
C TYR A 118 5.84 -1.14 -1.36
N ASP A 119 6.81 -2.01 -1.68
CA ASP A 119 6.78 -3.42 -1.27
C ASP A 119 6.80 -3.55 0.26
N LEU A 120 7.66 -2.78 0.95
CA LEU A 120 7.70 -2.73 2.41
C LEU A 120 6.38 -2.22 2.98
N LEU A 121 5.80 -1.17 2.39
CA LEU A 121 4.51 -0.63 2.80
C LEU A 121 3.41 -1.68 2.68
N GLY A 122 3.38 -2.44 1.59
CA GLY A 122 2.45 -3.56 1.39
C GLY A 122 2.59 -4.64 2.47
N VAL A 123 3.83 -5.05 2.79
CA VAL A 123 4.11 -6.01 3.86
C VAL A 123 3.61 -5.49 5.21
N ILE A 124 3.86 -4.23 5.54
CA ILE A 124 3.36 -3.58 6.77
C ILE A 124 1.83 -3.61 6.81
N MET A 125 1.17 -3.31 5.68
CA MET A 125 -0.30 -3.34 5.59
C MET A 125 -0.86 -4.75 5.82
N VAL A 126 -0.21 -5.79 5.31
CA VAL A 126 -0.59 -7.19 5.57
C VAL A 126 -0.48 -7.54 7.06
N PHE A 127 0.64 -7.19 7.70
CA PHE A 127 0.80 -7.40 9.15
C PHE A 127 -0.25 -6.64 9.97
N LEU A 128 -0.58 -5.41 9.56
CA LEU A 128 -1.58 -4.60 10.22
C LEU A 128 -2.99 -5.20 10.05
N ALA A 129 -3.33 -5.68 8.86
CA ALA A 129 -4.60 -6.35 8.58
C ALA A 129 -4.76 -7.63 9.42
N ILE A 130 -3.74 -8.50 9.44
CA ILE A 130 -3.75 -9.74 10.21
C ILE A 130 -3.88 -9.45 11.71
N SER A 131 -3.08 -8.52 12.23
CA SER A 131 -3.11 -8.19 13.66
C SER A 131 -4.44 -7.56 14.08
N GLY A 132 -5.03 -6.69 13.24
CA GLY A 132 -6.37 -6.14 13.42
C GLY A 132 -7.47 -7.21 13.41
N CYS A 133 -7.48 -8.09 12.41
CA CYS A 133 -8.41 -9.21 12.32
C CYS A 133 -8.30 -10.14 13.54
N TYR A 134 -7.08 -10.48 13.96
CA TYR A 134 -6.83 -11.30 15.14
C TYR A 134 -7.45 -10.68 16.40
N LEU A 135 -7.20 -9.39 16.66
CA LEU A 135 -7.74 -8.70 17.82
C LEU A 135 -9.27 -8.57 17.78
N HIS A 136 -9.88 -8.43 16.60
CA HIS A 136 -11.33 -8.36 16.45
C HIS A 136 -12.01 -9.72 16.73
N LEU A 137 -11.44 -10.80 16.20
CA LEU A 137 -11.99 -12.16 16.36
C LEU A 137 -11.81 -12.69 17.79
N VAL A 138 -10.76 -12.26 18.50
CA VAL A 138 -10.54 -12.59 19.91
C VAL A 138 -11.50 -11.73 20.78
N LYS A 139 -12.77 -12.17 20.86
CA LYS A 139 -13.78 -11.58 21.74
C LYS A 139 -13.27 -11.49 23.19
N LYS A 140 -13.41 -10.32 23.80
CA LYS A 140 -13.14 -10.09 25.23
C LYS A 140 -13.89 -11.15 26.03
N PRO A 141 -13.22 -12.00 26.84
CA PRO A 141 -13.95 -12.81 27.81
C PRO A 141 -14.69 -11.84 28.73
N ARG A 142 -16.03 -11.90 28.74
CA ARG A 142 -16.85 -11.19 29.72
C ARG A 142 -16.27 -11.55 31.09
N SER A 143 -15.69 -10.56 31.76
CA SER A 143 -15.46 -10.65 33.19
C SER A 143 -16.86 -10.78 33.78
N ASN A 144 -17.29 -12.01 34.09
CA ASN A 144 -18.33 -12.21 35.07
C ASN A 144 -17.76 -11.62 36.35
N HIS A 145 -18.04 -10.33 36.58
CA HIS A 145 -18.10 -9.79 37.91
C HIS A 145 -19.26 -10.55 38.55
N SER A 146 -18.96 -11.75 39.05
CA SER A 146 -19.87 -12.43 39.94
C SER A 146 -20.15 -11.41 41.01
N ARG A 147 -21.39 -10.92 41.00
CA ARG A 147 -22.13 -10.49 42.17
C ARG A 147 -21.50 -11.19 43.36
N LYS A 148 -20.70 -10.46 44.15
CA LYS A 148 -20.44 -10.89 45.51
C LYS A 148 -21.74 -10.56 46.21
N ASP A 149 -22.49 -11.61 46.42
CA ASP A 149 -23.80 -11.63 47.04
C ASP A 149 -23.75 -10.99 48.44
N ILE A 150 -24.86 -10.32 48.77
CA ILE A 150 -25.45 -10.14 50.11
C ILE A 150 -24.74 -9.15 51.06
#